data_AF-G0LJA1-F1
#
_entry.id   AF-G0LJA1-F1
#
_cell.length_a   1.000
_cell.length_b   1.000
_cell.length_c   1.000
_cell.angle_alpha   90.00
_cell.angle_beta   90.00
_cell.angle_gamma   90.00
#
_symmetry.space_group_name_H-M   'P 1'
#
loop_
_entity.id
_entity.type
_entity.pdbx_description
1 polymer ?
#
loop_
_entity_poly.entity_id
_entity_poly.type
_entity_poly.pdbx_seq_one_letter_code
_entity_poly.pdbx_strand_id
1 'polypeptide(L)'
;MTKNDSRSDTDHTRSEEHDLDLTENIHDGSGLKPTSESQMKNQVDSNENSRTWWQTIARVIVAPIVLPHELAHAAIAVLFGLDPVIRILPQWSGTTIPLGQFNAEIDTSTSTWVIQAVAVAPLVVYLTVASLVGIFISINATIILPVILLLSFSASLSAGDIAIISNPVEARQAGAFVVQGSTWENITIITTPITTGVVAILLI
;
A
#
# COMPACT_ATOMS: atom_id res chain seq x y z
N MET A 1 -18.29 28.04 53.46
CA MET A 1 -18.43 29.47 53.14
C MET A 1 -19.05 29.54 51.75
N THR A 2 -20.27 30.09 51.66
CA THR A 2 -20.98 30.67 50.48
C THR A 2 -20.86 29.99 49.10
N LYS A 3 -21.86 29.29 48.54
CA LYS A 3 -23.20 29.66 48.01
C LYS A 3 -23.20 30.40 46.65
N ASN A 4 -24.17 29.98 45.81
CA ASN A 4 -24.82 30.65 44.66
C ASN A 4 -24.21 30.40 43.27
N ASP A 5 -24.88 29.63 42.41
CA ASP A 5 -26.14 29.88 41.67
C ASP A 5 -25.88 30.71 40.41
N SER A 6 -26.20 30.16 39.23
CA SER A 6 -27.17 30.79 38.32
C SER A 6 -27.54 29.85 37.16
N ARG A 7 -28.86 29.68 37.10
CA ARG A 7 -29.71 29.01 36.12
C ARG A 7 -30.01 30.01 35.00
N SER A 8 -30.18 29.56 33.76
CA SER A 8 -31.09 30.23 32.81
C SER A 8 -31.58 29.25 31.75
N ASP A 9 -32.89 29.02 31.81
CA ASP A 9 -33.72 28.43 30.78
C ASP A 9 -33.78 29.33 29.53
N THR A 10 -34.15 28.75 28.38
CA THR A 10 -34.95 29.44 27.35
C THR A 10 -35.65 28.43 26.42
N ASP A 11 -36.95 28.32 26.68
CA ASP A 11 -38.14 28.19 25.80
C ASP A 11 -38.07 27.69 24.35
N HIS A 12 -38.90 26.65 24.12
CA HIS A 12 -40.09 26.58 23.25
C HIS A 12 -40.18 27.39 21.94
N THR A 13 -40.54 26.67 20.85
CA THR A 13 -41.74 26.81 19.96
C THR A 13 -41.40 26.22 18.57
N ARG A 14 -42.27 25.74 17.68
CA ARG A 14 -43.66 25.22 17.62
C ARG A 14 -43.99 25.09 16.12
N SER A 15 -44.58 23.96 15.69
CA SER A 15 -45.41 23.75 14.46
C SER A 15 -44.75 24.02 13.07
N GLU A 16 -45.15 23.50 11.91
CA GLU A 16 -46.39 22.98 11.30
C GLU A 16 -45.98 21.89 10.27
N GLU A 17 -46.56 20.68 10.20
CA GLU A 17 -47.79 20.32 9.47
C GLU A 17 -47.90 20.90 8.04
N HIS A 18 -47.68 20.04 7.03
CA HIS A 18 -48.31 20.19 5.71
C HIS A 18 -48.53 18.81 5.07
N ASP A 19 -49.74 18.31 5.24
CA ASP A 19 -50.36 17.24 4.44
C ASP A 19 -51.02 17.83 3.18
N LEU A 20 -51.44 16.91 2.29
CA LEU A 20 -52.34 17.03 1.12
C LEU A 20 -51.62 17.31 -0.23
N ASP A 21 -51.94 16.67 -1.36
CA ASP A 21 -53.01 15.74 -1.70
C ASP A 21 -52.64 14.94 -2.97
N LEU A 22 -53.37 13.84 -3.14
CA LEU A 22 -53.42 12.91 -4.26
C LEU A 22 -53.65 13.55 -5.63
N THR A 23 -53.10 12.95 -6.69
CA THR A 23 -53.92 12.60 -7.86
C THR A 23 -53.36 11.38 -8.59
N GLU A 24 -54.19 10.36 -8.56
CA GLU A 24 -54.20 9.11 -9.27
C GLU A 24 -54.34 9.34 -10.79
N ASN A 25 -53.56 8.62 -11.60
CA ASN A 25 -53.91 8.38 -13.00
C ASN A 25 -53.44 6.98 -13.41
N ILE A 26 -54.40 6.05 -13.36
CA ILE A 26 -54.29 4.69 -13.85
C ILE A 26 -54.61 4.71 -15.34
N HIS A 27 -53.64 4.33 -16.18
CA HIS A 27 -53.96 3.78 -17.49
C HIS A 27 -53.04 2.60 -17.86
N ASP A 28 -53.74 1.52 -18.17
CA ASP A 28 -53.33 0.21 -18.65
C ASP A 28 -52.22 0.23 -19.72
N GLY A 29 -51.29 -0.70 -19.56
CA GLY A 29 -50.21 -0.95 -20.51
C GLY A 29 -49.40 -2.16 -20.11
N SER A 30 -50.02 -3.34 -20.23
CA SER A 30 -49.41 -4.66 -20.10
C SER A 30 -48.05 -4.75 -20.81
N GLY A 31 -46.99 -4.96 -20.03
CA GLY A 31 -45.64 -5.10 -20.56
C GLY A 31 -44.62 -5.48 -19.49
N LEU A 32 -44.99 -6.37 -18.55
CA LEU A 32 -44.00 -7.04 -17.69
C LEU A 32 -43.14 -7.95 -18.57
N LYS A 33 -42.12 -7.37 -19.20
CA LYS A 33 -41.00 -8.11 -19.74
C LYS A 33 -40.31 -8.72 -18.52
N PRO A 34 -40.18 -10.05 -18.40
CA PRO A 34 -39.30 -10.61 -17.39
C PRO A 34 -37.91 -10.12 -17.77
N THR A 35 -37.37 -9.14 -17.04
CA THR A 35 -35.94 -8.86 -17.02
C THR A 35 -35.30 -10.10 -16.41
N SER A 36 -35.09 -11.04 -17.32
CA SER A 36 -34.60 -12.39 -17.15
C SER A 36 -33.46 -12.38 -16.12
N GLU A 37 -33.56 -13.23 -15.10
CA GLU A 37 -32.44 -13.55 -14.21
C GLU A 37 -31.16 -13.88 -15.00
N SER A 38 -31.29 -14.36 -16.24
CA SER A 38 -30.16 -14.57 -17.15
C SER A 38 -29.48 -13.28 -17.62
N GLN A 39 -30.19 -12.14 -17.73
CA GLN A 39 -29.59 -10.85 -18.04
C GLN A 39 -28.86 -10.26 -16.83
N MET A 40 -29.41 -10.37 -15.61
CA MET A 40 -28.68 -9.97 -14.39
C MET A 40 -27.45 -10.85 -14.15
N LYS A 41 -27.56 -12.17 -14.34
CA LYS A 41 -26.43 -13.09 -14.19
C LYS A 41 -25.32 -12.80 -15.20
N ASN A 42 -25.66 -12.61 -16.48
CA ASN A 42 -24.68 -12.26 -17.50
C ASN A 42 -24.00 -10.90 -17.23
N GLN A 43 -24.73 -9.94 -16.65
CA GLN A 43 -24.16 -8.62 -16.31
C GLN A 43 -23.22 -8.70 -15.09
N VAL A 44 -23.59 -9.45 -14.06
CA VAL A 44 -22.73 -9.69 -12.88
C VAL A 44 -21.46 -10.46 -13.27
N ASP A 45 -21.60 -11.54 -14.03
CA ASP A 45 -20.47 -12.36 -14.49
C ASP A 45 -19.51 -11.55 -15.39
N SER A 46 -20.04 -10.66 -16.26
CA SER A 46 -19.20 -9.79 -17.09
C SER A 46 -18.46 -8.70 -16.30
N ASN A 47 -19.04 -8.20 -15.22
CA ASN A 47 -18.42 -7.20 -14.34
C ASN A 47 -17.34 -7.82 -13.45
N GLU A 48 -17.53 -9.06 -12.97
CA GLU A 48 -16.48 -9.76 -12.24
C GLU A 48 -15.30 -10.11 -13.16
N ASN A 49 -15.59 -10.61 -14.36
CA ASN A 49 -14.55 -11.04 -15.31
C ASN A 49 -13.74 -9.86 -15.89
N SER A 50 -14.34 -8.68 -16.03
CA SER A 50 -13.61 -7.47 -16.43
C SER A 50 -12.71 -6.94 -15.30
N ARG A 51 -13.18 -6.95 -14.05
CA ARG A 51 -12.38 -6.53 -12.88
C ARG A 51 -11.16 -7.42 -12.67
N THR A 52 -11.30 -8.74 -12.80
CA THR A 52 -10.17 -9.68 -12.66
C THR A 52 -9.13 -9.47 -13.76
N TRP A 53 -9.55 -9.25 -15.00
CA TRP A 53 -8.64 -8.99 -16.12
C TRP A 53 -7.81 -7.71 -15.94
N TRP A 54 -8.44 -6.60 -15.56
CA TRP A 54 -7.72 -5.34 -15.29
C TRP A 54 -6.73 -5.48 -14.13
N GLN A 55 -7.09 -6.24 -13.08
CA GLN A 55 -6.17 -6.53 -11.97
C GLN A 55 -4.97 -7.35 -12.43
N THR A 56 -5.17 -8.34 -13.31
CA THR A 56 -4.06 -9.12 -13.87
C THR A 56 -3.11 -8.24 -14.67
N ILE A 57 -3.63 -7.37 -15.54
CA ILE A 57 -2.80 -6.45 -16.33
C ILE A 57 -2.01 -5.52 -15.42
N ALA A 58 -2.68 -4.91 -14.43
CA ALA A 58 -2.03 -4.02 -13.48
C ALA A 58 -0.89 -4.74 -12.73
N ARG A 59 -1.11 -5.99 -12.29
CA ARG A 59 -0.07 -6.80 -11.63
C ARG A 59 1.13 -7.06 -12.54
N VAL A 60 0.91 -7.40 -13.82
CA VAL A 60 2.00 -7.66 -14.77
C VAL A 60 2.84 -6.41 -15.03
N ILE A 61 2.22 -5.23 -15.06
CA ILE A 61 2.93 -3.96 -15.29
C ILE A 61 3.67 -3.49 -14.03
N VAL A 62 3.05 -3.64 -12.85
CA VAL A 62 3.59 -3.16 -11.58
C VAL A 62 4.69 -4.09 -11.06
N ALA A 63 4.57 -5.41 -11.26
CA ALA A 63 5.50 -6.39 -10.71
C ALA A 63 6.97 -6.11 -11.07
N PRO A 64 7.37 -5.84 -12.33
CA PRO A 64 8.77 -5.53 -12.66
C PRO A 64 9.35 -4.32 -11.91
N ILE A 65 8.50 -3.42 -11.45
CA ILE A 65 8.89 -2.18 -10.77
C ILE A 65 9.05 -2.44 -9.27
N VAL A 66 8.07 -3.09 -8.63
CA VAL A 66 8.05 -3.25 -7.17
C VAL A 66 8.65 -4.57 -6.68
N LEU A 67 8.58 -5.63 -7.47
CA LEU A 67 9.07 -6.95 -7.08
C LEU A 67 10.58 -6.96 -6.74
N PRO A 68 11.46 -6.22 -7.45
CA PRO A 68 12.86 -6.12 -7.06
C PRO A 68 13.04 -5.72 -5.58
N HIS A 69 12.33 -4.68 -5.15
CA HIS A 69 12.38 -4.18 -3.77
C HIS A 69 11.92 -5.25 -2.76
N GLU A 70 10.76 -5.86 -3.00
CA GLU A 70 10.22 -6.91 -2.11
C GLU A 70 11.12 -8.16 -2.06
N LEU A 71 11.76 -8.50 -3.18
CA LEU A 71 12.70 -9.62 -3.26
C LEU A 71 13.96 -9.38 -2.42
N ALA A 72 14.41 -8.13 -2.28
CA ALA A 72 15.55 -7.82 -1.42
C ALA A 72 15.22 -8.09 0.07
N HIS A 73 14.03 -7.70 0.52
CA HIS A 73 13.55 -8.07 1.86
C HIS A 73 13.49 -9.59 2.02
N ALA A 74 12.85 -10.29 1.08
CA ALA A 74 12.72 -11.74 1.13
C ALA A 74 14.06 -12.48 1.13
N ALA A 75 15.01 -12.03 0.30
CA ALA A 75 16.34 -12.62 0.27
C ALA A 75 17.03 -12.51 1.64
N ILE A 76 17.01 -11.33 2.26
CA ILE A 76 17.61 -11.14 3.59
C ILE A 76 16.82 -11.89 4.68
N ALA A 77 15.49 -11.95 4.59
CA ALA A 77 14.65 -12.69 5.52
C ALA A 77 14.97 -14.19 5.52
N VAL A 78 15.15 -14.79 4.33
CA VAL A 78 15.55 -16.20 4.18
C VAL A 78 16.93 -16.45 4.80
N LEU A 79 17.88 -15.52 4.63
CA LEU A 79 19.21 -15.65 5.25
C LEU A 79 19.16 -15.71 6.78
N PHE A 80 18.11 -15.15 7.39
CA PHE A 80 17.86 -15.21 8.83
C PHE A 80 16.86 -16.29 9.24
N GLY A 81 16.47 -17.18 8.33
CA GLY A 81 15.58 -18.31 8.61
C GLY A 81 14.11 -17.94 8.75
N LEU A 82 13.69 -16.78 8.23
CA LEU A 82 12.28 -16.39 8.15
C LEU A 82 11.66 -16.95 6.85
N ASP A 83 10.34 -17.17 6.87
CA ASP A 83 9.58 -17.65 5.70
C ASP A 83 8.81 -16.49 5.04
N PRO A 84 9.33 -15.92 3.94
CA PRO A 84 8.75 -14.72 3.36
C PRO A 84 7.60 -15.01 2.40
N VAL A 85 6.61 -14.11 2.40
CA VAL A 85 5.51 -14.07 1.45
C VAL A 85 5.51 -12.73 0.76
N ILE A 86 5.56 -12.73 -0.58
CA ILE A 86 5.42 -11.53 -1.40
C ILE A 86 4.06 -11.53 -2.09
N ARG A 87 3.35 -10.40 -2.02
CA ARG A 87 2.06 -10.19 -2.70
C ARG A 87 2.13 -8.92 -3.55
N ILE A 88 1.65 -8.98 -4.79
CA ILE A 88 1.58 -7.81 -5.69
C ILE A 88 0.13 -7.35 -5.82
N LEU A 89 -0.10 -6.05 -5.63
CA LEU A 89 -1.44 -5.44 -5.52
C LEU A 89 -2.34 -6.30 -4.61
N PRO A 90 -1.96 -6.50 -3.33
CA PRO A 90 -2.78 -7.27 -2.40
C PRO A 90 -4.09 -6.54 -2.12
N GLN A 91 -5.13 -7.31 -1.78
CA GLN A 91 -6.32 -6.72 -1.17
C GLN A 91 -5.92 -6.15 0.19
N TRP A 92 -6.24 -4.87 0.41
CA TRP A 92 -5.81 -4.14 1.59
C TRP A 92 -6.98 -3.36 2.17
N SER A 93 -7.14 -3.42 3.49
CA SER A 93 -8.22 -2.73 4.22
C SER A 93 -7.76 -1.42 4.89
N GLY A 94 -6.52 -0.98 4.65
CA GLY A 94 -5.99 0.29 5.14
C GLY A 94 -6.22 1.46 4.19
N THR A 95 -5.82 2.65 4.62
CA THR A 95 -6.04 3.93 3.92
C THR A 95 -5.22 4.08 2.64
N THR A 96 -4.14 3.34 2.50
CA THR A 96 -3.23 3.33 1.33
C THR A 96 -3.17 1.94 0.71
N ILE A 97 -3.34 1.84 -0.61
CA ILE A 97 -3.26 0.56 -1.34
C ILE A 97 -1.79 0.30 -1.72
N PRO A 98 -1.13 -0.72 -1.15
CA PRO A 98 0.26 -1.02 -1.48
C PRO A 98 0.36 -1.67 -2.88
N LEU A 99 1.41 -1.31 -3.62
CA LEU A 99 1.69 -1.89 -4.94
C LEU A 99 2.34 -3.28 -4.83
N GLY A 100 3.14 -3.48 -3.79
CA GLY A 100 3.75 -4.74 -3.37
C GLY A 100 3.70 -4.84 -1.85
N GLN A 101 3.74 -6.07 -1.33
CA GLN A 101 3.83 -6.33 0.10
C GLN A 101 4.72 -7.54 0.32
N PHE A 102 5.87 -7.30 0.95
CA PHE A 102 6.61 -8.30 1.70
C PHE A 102 5.98 -8.52 3.09
N ASN A 103 5.95 -9.76 3.54
CA ASN A 103 5.74 -10.10 4.94
C ASN A 103 6.51 -11.39 5.28
N ALA A 104 6.76 -11.62 6.55
CA ALA A 104 7.22 -12.89 7.09
C ALA A 104 6.74 -13.00 8.55
N GLU A 105 6.54 -14.21 9.04
CA GLU A 105 6.21 -14.42 10.46
C GLU A 105 7.39 -14.02 11.34
N ILE A 106 7.13 -13.23 12.38
CA ILE A 106 8.15 -12.79 13.34
C ILE A 106 7.87 -13.46 14.69
N ASP A 107 8.73 -14.39 15.08
CA ASP A 107 8.67 -14.97 16.42
C ASP A 107 9.08 -13.95 17.50
N THR A 108 8.55 -14.11 18.71
CA THR A 108 8.86 -13.24 19.86
C THR A 108 10.34 -13.25 20.26
N SER A 109 11.10 -14.29 19.91
CA SER A 109 12.55 -14.37 20.11
C SER A 109 13.37 -13.72 18.98
N THR A 110 12.73 -13.32 17.87
CA THR A 110 13.42 -12.69 16.73
C THR A 110 14.09 -11.40 17.17
N SER A 111 15.41 -11.34 17.03
CA SER A 111 16.21 -10.19 17.46
C SER A 111 15.85 -8.91 16.71
N THR A 112 15.89 -7.77 17.41
CA THR A 112 15.52 -6.47 16.83
C THR A 112 16.35 -6.13 15.60
N TRP A 113 17.66 -6.42 15.64
CA TRP A 113 18.55 -6.14 14.53
C TRP A 113 18.23 -6.96 13.29
N VAL A 114 17.64 -8.17 13.41
CA VAL A 114 17.21 -8.99 12.27
C VAL A 114 16.03 -8.31 11.57
N ILE A 115 15.04 -7.86 12.34
CA ILE A 115 13.88 -7.13 11.82
C ILE A 115 14.33 -5.87 11.07
N GLN A 116 15.25 -5.11 11.67
CA GLN A 116 15.81 -3.91 11.04
C GLN A 116 16.66 -4.24 9.80
N ALA A 117 17.45 -5.31 9.84
CA ALA A 117 18.26 -5.76 8.70
C ALA A 117 17.38 -6.15 7.50
N VAL A 118 16.28 -6.85 7.75
CA VAL A 118 15.28 -7.16 6.71
C VAL A 118 14.66 -5.87 6.20
N ALA A 119 14.22 -4.96 7.07
CA ALA A 119 13.59 -3.70 6.65
C ALA A 119 14.52 -2.76 5.85
N VAL A 120 15.83 -2.74 6.13
CA VAL A 120 16.79 -1.92 5.37
C VAL A 120 17.36 -2.64 4.14
N ALA A 121 17.00 -3.91 3.93
CA ALA A 121 17.57 -4.77 2.89
C ALA A 121 17.57 -4.18 1.47
N PRO A 122 16.48 -3.56 0.97
CA PRO A 122 16.45 -3.07 -0.41
C PRO A 122 17.53 -2.02 -0.66
N LEU A 123 17.73 -1.10 0.28
CA LEU A 123 18.77 -0.08 0.19
C LEU A 123 20.15 -0.73 0.10
N VAL A 124 20.49 -1.63 1.03
CA VAL A 124 21.83 -2.24 1.09
C VAL A 124 22.09 -3.11 -0.14
N VAL A 125 21.11 -3.93 -0.53
CA VAL A 125 21.23 -4.84 -1.68
C VAL A 125 21.42 -4.04 -2.97
N TYR A 126 20.57 -3.05 -3.25
CA TYR A 126 20.61 -2.35 -4.53
C TYR A 126 21.72 -1.30 -4.63
N LEU A 127 22.21 -0.74 -3.51
CA LEU A 127 23.46 0.02 -3.52
C LEU A 127 24.67 -0.87 -3.82
N THR A 128 24.68 -2.10 -3.31
CA THR A 128 25.72 -3.09 -3.63
C THR A 128 25.65 -3.46 -5.11
N VAL A 129 24.45 -3.73 -5.64
CA VAL A 129 24.25 -3.99 -7.08
C VAL A 129 24.71 -2.80 -7.92
N ALA A 130 24.32 -1.57 -7.58
CA ALA A 130 24.76 -0.37 -8.30
C ALA A 130 26.28 -0.25 -8.34
N SER A 131 26.94 -0.44 -7.18
CA SER A 131 28.40 -0.43 -7.08
C SER A 131 29.05 -1.49 -7.99
N LEU A 132 28.55 -2.72 -7.94
CA LEU A 132 29.08 -3.82 -8.77
C LEU A 132 28.85 -3.55 -10.27
N VAL A 133 27.68 -3.04 -10.63
CA VAL A 133 27.38 -2.69 -12.03
C VAL A 133 28.33 -1.58 -12.50
N GLY A 134 28.54 -0.52 -11.72
CA GLY A 134 29.46 0.56 -12.09
C GLY A 134 30.92 0.10 -12.20
N ILE A 135 31.35 -0.85 -11.38
CA ILE A 135 32.72 -1.40 -11.42
C ILE A 135 32.91 -2.36 -12.61
N PHE A 136 31.94 -3.23 -12.87
CA PHE A 136 32.15 -4.39 -13.76
C PHE A 136 31.45 -4.29 -15.12
N ILE A 137 30.50 -3.35 -15.30
CA ILE A 137 29.67 -3.27 -16.51
C ILE A 137 29.82 -1.89 -17.14
N SER A 138 30.29 -1.84 -18.39
CA SER A 138 30.22 -0.62 -19.18
C SER A 138 28.79 -0.38 -19.63
N ILE A 139 28.12 0.58 -19.02
CA ILE A 139 26.74 0.94 -19.35
C ILE A 139 26.75 1.96 -20.50
N ASN A 140 26.04 1.65 -21.58
CA ASN A 140 25.83 2.60 -22.66
C ASN A 140 24.94 3.77 -22.18
N ALA A 141 25.26 5.00 -22.59
CA ALA A 141 24.48 6.20 -22.34
C ALA A 141 22.97 6.06 -22.66
N THR A 142 22.58 5.21 -23.61
CA THR A 142 21.17 4.98 -23.95
C THR A 142 20.39 4.28 -22.84
N ILE A 143 21.04 3.41 -22.05
CA ILE A 143 20.37 2.61 -21.01
C ILE A 143 20.70 3.06 -19.58
N ILE A 144 21.66 3.99 -19.40
CA ILE A 144 22.09 4.43 -18.06
C ILE A 144 20.96 5.04 -17.25
N LEU A 145 20.10 5.86 -17.88
CA LEU A 145 18.98 6.49 -17.19
C LEU A 145 17.94 5.45 -16.73
N PRO A 146 17.45 4.52 -17.58
CA PRO A 146 16.61 3.40 -17.14
C PRO A 146 17.22 2.59 -15.99
N VAL A 147 18.53 2.31 -16.03
CA VAL A 147 19.22 1.56 -14.96
C VAL A 147 19.25 2.36 -13.66
N ILE A 148 19.57 3.67 -13.71
CA ILE A 148 19.52 4.56 -12.55
C ILE A 148 18.11 4.54 -11.95
N LEU A 149 17.06 4.72 -12.76
CA LEU A 149 15.69 4.77 -12.27
C LEU A 149 15.27 3.45 -11.62
N LEU A 150 15.57 2.31 -12.25
CA LEU A 150 15.23 0.99 -11.72
C LEU A 150 15.96 0.72 -10.40
N LEU A 151 17.27 0.93 -10.34
CA LEU A 151 18.06 0.67 -9.14
C LEU A 151 17.72 1.67 -8.01
N SER A 152 17.49 2.94 -8.34
CA SER A 152 17.09 3.95 -7.35
C SER A 152 15.71 3.64 -6.76
N PHE A 153 14.75 3.26 -7.60
CA PHE A 153 13.43 2.84 -7.14
C PHE A 153 13.55 1.61 -6.24
N SER A 154 14.30 0.59 -6.67
CA SER A 154 14.48 -0.65 -5.91
C SER A 154 15.21 -0.42 -4.57
N ALA A 155 16.16 0.51 -4.53
CA ALA A 155 16.94 0.85 -3.33
C ALA A 155 16.20 1.78 -2.36
N SER A 156 15.18 2.50 -2.80
CA SER A 156 14.50 3.50 -1.97
C SER A 156 13.68 2.83 -0.89
N LEU A 157 13.93 3.19 0.37
CA LEU A 157 13.14 2.69 1.50
C LEU A 157 11.72 3.25 1.44
N SER A 158 10.75 2.36 1.55
CA SER A 158 9.34 2.70 1.67
C SER A 158 9.05 3.31 3.05
N ALA A 159 7.89 3.96 3.16
CA ALA A 159 7.41 4.46 4.45
C ALA A 159 7.24 3.33 5.48
N GLY A 160 6.86 2.12 5.03
CA GLY A 160 6.76 0.93 5.87
C GLY A 160 8.12 0.47 6.39
N ASP A 161 9.15 0.47 5.55
CA ASP A 161 10.51 0.09 5.95
C ASP A 161 11.03 1.01 7.05
N ILE A 162 10.86 2.31 6.85
CA ILE A 162 11.26 3.34 7.82
C ILE A 162 10.49 3.16 9.14
N ALA A 163 9.19 2.89 9.08
CA ALA A 163 8.37 2.63 10.26
C ALA A 163 8.88 1.40 11.04
N ILE A 164 9.20 0.31 10.33
CA ILE A 164 9.75 -0.92 10.94
C ILE A 164 11.15 -0.68 11.51
N ILE A 165 12.02 0.05 10.80
CA ILE A 165 13.36 0.40 11.29
C ILE A 165 13.25 1.22 12.60
N SER A 166 12.29 2.15 12.66
CA SER A 166 12.08 3.07 13.78
C SER A 166 11.37 2.41 14.97
N ASN A 167 10.45 1.48 14.71
CA ASN A 167 9.70 0.76 15.75
C ASN A 167 9.66 -0.76 15.50
N PRO A 168 10.80 -1.46 15.58
CA PRO A 168 10.88 -2.89 15.30
C PRO A 168 10.18 -3.75 16.36
N VAL A 169 9.94 -3.19 17.56
CA VAL A 169 9.21 -3.88 18.63
C VAL A 169 7.75 -4.06 18.27
N GLU A 170 7.13 -3.07 17.63
CA GLU A 170 5.74 -3.16 17.18
C GLU A 170 5.56 -4.23 16.10
N ALA A 171 6.46 -4.31 15.12
CA ALA A 171 6.46 -5.37 14.12
C ALA A 171 6.55 -6.77 14.79
N ARG A 172 7.44 -6.93 15.78
CA ARG A 172 7.52 -8.17 16.56
C ARG A 172 6.22 -8.48 17.31
N GLN A 173 5.62 -7.49 17.96
CA GLN A 173 4.36 -7.67 18.70
C GLN A 173 3.19 -8.02 17.76
N ALA A 174 3.21 -7.50 16.53
CA ALA A 174 2.26 -7.88 15.49
C ALA A 174 2.53 -9.27 14.89
N GLY A 175 3.70 -9.86 15.15
CA GLY A 175 4.15 -11.12 14.54
C GLY A 175 4.38 -11.03 13.03
N ALA A 176 4.52 -9.81 12.50
CA ALA A 176 4.55 -9.54 11.06
C ALA A 176 5.30 -8.23 10.78
N PHE A 177 5.77 -8.06 9.53
CA PHE A 177 6.40 -6.82 9.06
C PHE A 177 5.34 -5.75 8.74
N VAL A 178 4.56 -5.37 9.76
CA VAL A 178 3.51 -4.36 9.70
C VAL A 178 3.56 -3.51 10.97
N VAL A 179 3.51 -2.20 10.81
CA VAL A 179 3.54 -1.20 11.89
C VAL A 179 2.44 -0.18 11.58
N GLN A 180 1.75 0.33 12.60
CA GLN A 180 0.79 1.43 12.41
C GLN A 180 1.52 2.70 11.95
N GLY A 181 0.77 3.59 11.28
CA GLY A 181 1.35 4.73 10.58
C GLY A 181 2.33 5.53 11.45
N SER A 182 3.47 5.90 10.87
CA SER A 182 4.57 6.52 11.62
C SER A 182 4.68 8.01 11.37
N THR A 183 5.14 8.77 12.37
CA THR A 183 5.51 10.19 12.20
C THR A 183 6.61 10.38 11.14
N TRP A 184 7.32 9.32 10.78
CA TRP A 184 8.46 9.33 9.86
C TRP A 184 8.11 8.99 8.41
N GLU A 185 6.85 8.74 8.07
CA GLU A 185 6.45 8.35 6.70
C GLU A 185 6.92 9.36 5.64
N ASN A 186 6.92 10.65 5.99
CA ASN A 186 7.33 11.74 5.09
C ASN A 186 8.84 11.83 4.86
N ILE A 187 9.68 11.09 5.61
CA ILE A 187 11.13 11.14 5.42
C ILE A 187 11.54 10.59 4.03
N THR A 188 10.67 9.77 3.42
CA THR A 188 10.82 9.26 2.05
C THR A 188 11.01 10.37 1.01
N ILE A 189 10.44 11.55 1.24
CA ILE A 189 10.59 12.75 0.38
C ILE A 189 12.07 13.19 0.32
N ILE A 190 12.82 12.96 1.38
CA ILE A 190 14.25 13.32 1.50
C ILE A 190 15.14 12.14 1.13
N THR A 191 14.82 10.92 1.58
CA THR A 191 15.70 9.77 1.35
C THR A 191 15.69 9.32 -0.12
N THR A 192 14.56 9.40 -0.82
CA THR A 192 14.46 9.01 -2.24
C THR A 192 15.43 9.78 -3.16
N PRO A 193 15.47 11.14 -3.16
CA PRO A 193 16.43 11.87 -3.99
C PRO A 193 17.89 11.62 -3.58
N ILE A 194 18.17 11.42 -2.29
CA ILE A 194 19.51 11.07 -1.82
C ILE A 194 19.92 9.70 -2.38
N THR A 195 19.08 8.67 -2.21
CA THR A 195 19.33 7.32 -2.75
C THR A 195 19.54 7.37 -4.26
N THR A 196 18.73 8.15 -4.98
CA THR A 196 18.86 8.34 -6.43
C THR A 196 20.21 8.95 -6.79
N GLY A 197 20.64 10.00 -6.08
CA GLY A 197 21.95 10.61 -6.27
C GLY A 197 23.10 9.64 -6.01
N VAL A 198 23.02 8.86 -4.93
CA VAL A 198 24.04 7.84 -4.59
C VAL A 198 24.10 6.75 -5.67
N VAL A 199 22.97 6.21 -6.12
CA VAL A 199 22.92 5.22 -7.20
C VAL A 199 23.53 5.80 -8.48
N ALA A 200 23.20 7.03 -8.84
CA ALA A 200 23.78 7.68 -10.01
C ALA A 200 25.30 7.82 -9.90
N ILE A 201 25.83 8.20 -8.72
CA ILE A 201 27.28 8.27 -8.48
C ILE A 201 27.93 6.89 -8.59
N LEU A 202 27.30 5.84 -8.06
CA LEU A 202 27.86 4.48 -8.07
C LEU A 202 27.91 3.85 -9.47
N LEU A 203 27.14 4.35 -10.43
CA LEU A 203 27.08 3.84 -11.80
C LEU A 203 27.97 4.59 -12.79
N ILE A 204 28.66 5.65 -12.35
CA ILE A 204 29.55 6.51 -13.16
C ILE A 204 31.00 6.29 -12.74
#